data_AF-A0A4R1PWN0-F1
#
_entry.id   AF-A0A4R1PWN0-F1
#
_cell.length_a   1.000
_cell.length_b   1.000
_cell.length_c   1.000
_cell.angle_alpha   90.00
_cell.angle_beta   90.00
_cell.angle_gamma   90.00
#
_symmetry.space_group_name_H-M   'P 1'
#
loop_
_entity.id
_entity.type
_entity.pdbx_description
1 polymer ?
#
loop_
_entity_poly.entity_id
_entity_poly.type
_entity_poly.pdbx_seq_one_letter_code
_entity_poly.pdbx_strand_id
1 'polypeptide(L)'
;MRHYDCKNYINLDCEKGMCALNKQVVPIDGEGSAACPAFRQAEKCGNCKHFLKPDKYGIGTCTGLEKENWAYATCGAFACPGYQAG
;
A
#
# COMPACT_ATOMS: atom_id res chain seq x y z
N MET A 1 1.49 -7.42 8.14
CA MET A 1 2.28 -6.26 7.65
C MET A 1 3.53 -6.78 6.98
N ARG A 2 3.74 -6.45 5.70
CA ARG A 2 4.87 -6.92 4.90
C ARG A 2 5.79 -5.76 4.51
N HIS A 3 6.99 -6.08 4.02
CA HIS A 3 7.85 -5.11 3.34
C HIS A 3 7.10 -4.40 2.20
N TYR A 4 6.26 -5.12 1.44
CA TYR A 4 5.41 -4.56 0.39
C TYR A 4 4.42 -3.48 0.86
N ASP A 5 4.15 -3.39 2.16
CA ASP A 5 3.27 -2.38 2.76
C ASP A 5 4.05 -1.17 3.32
N CYS A 6 5.39 -1.18 3.21
CA CYS A 6 6.27 -0.18 3.79
C CYS A 6 6.60 0.95 2.80
N LYS A 7 6.62 2.20 3.27
CA LYS A 7 7.04 3.40 2.52
C LYS A 7 8.50 3.34 2.06
N ASN A 8 9.30 2.53 2.74
CA ASN A 8 10.71 2.30 2.39
C ASN A 8 10.87 1.16 1.35
N TYR A 9 9.80 0.63 0.77
CA TYR A 9 9.85 -0.41 -0.25
C TYR A 9 9.97 0.19 -1.64
N ILE A 10 11.00 -0.24 -2.38
CA ILE A 10 11.21 0.08 -3.78
C ILE A 10 10.64 -1.08 -4.60
N ASN A 11 9.59 -0.82 -5.37
CA ASN A 11 9.01 -1.83 -6.26
C ASN A 11 10.02 -2.22 -7.35
N LEU A 12 10.16 -3.52 -7.61
CA LEU A 12 10.97 -4.03 -8.72
C LEU A 12 10.09 -4.77 -9.73
N ASP A 13 9.42 -5.84 -9.30
CA ASP A 13 8.58 -6.67 -10.16
C ASP A 13 7.39 -7.27 -9.37
N CYS A 14 6.76 -8.31 -9.93
CA CYS A 14 5.57 -8.94 -9.38
C CYS A 14 5.80 -9.90 -8.20
N GLU A 15 7.05 -10.25 -7.86
CA GLU A 15 7.36 -11.17 -6.76
C GLU A 15 8.27 -10.57 -5.68
N LYS A 16 8.99 -9.49 -5.99
CA LYS A 16 9.96 -8.89 -5.07
C LYS A 16 10.18 -7.41 -5.29
N GLY A 17 10.89 -6.82 -4.35
CA GLY A 17 11.33 -5.43 -4.37
C GLY A 17 12.60 -5.27 -3.58
N MET A 18 12.92 -4.03 -3.20
CA MET A 18 14.11 -3.73 -2.44
C MET A 18 13.78 -2.83 -1.25
N CYS A 19 14.38 -3.10 -0.10
CA CYS A 19 14.30 -2.18 1.04
C CYS A 19 15.26 -1.00 0.80
N ALA A 20 14.75 0.23 0.79
CA ALA A 20 15.55 1.43 0.56
C ALA A 20 16.65 1.65 1.63
N LEU A 21 16.40 1.19 2.86
CA LEU A 21 17.31 1.39 3.99
C LEU A 21 18.57 0.52 3.87
N ASN A 22 18.38 -0.80 3.71
CA ASN A 22 19.49 -1.77 3.70
C ASN A 22 19.86 -2.28 2.29
N LYS A 23 19.09 -1.92 1.26
CA LYS A 23 19.29 -2.26 -0.16
C LYS A 23 19.19 -3.76 -0.47
N GLN A 24 18.66 -4.56 0.46
CA GLN A 24 18.40 -5.97 0.23
C GLN A 24 17.14 -6.15 -0.60
N VAL A 25 17.19 -7.13 -1.52
CA VAL A 25 16.01 -7.62 -2.22
C VAL A 25 15.16 -8.41 -1.23
N VAL A 26 13.87 -8.11 -1.18
CA VAL A 26 12.92 -8.74 -0.26
C VAL A 26 11.68 -9.20 -1.03
N PRO A 27 11.12 -10.37 -0.71
CA PRO A 27 9.97 -10.91 -1.43
C PRO A 27 8.67 -10.19 -1.02
N ILE A 28 7.69 -10.17 -1.92
CA ILE A 28 6.33 -9.68 -1.63
C ILE A 28 5.61 -10.65 -0.70
N ASP A 29 5.78 -11.96 -0.91
CA ASP A 29 5.08 -13.03 -0.21
C ASP A 29 6.04 -14.06 0.40
N GLY A 30 5.53 -14.92 1.27
CA GLY A 30 6.30 -16.02 1.86
C GLY A 30 7.30 -15.62 2.95
N GLU A 31 8.24 -16.51 3.23
CA GLU A 31 9.28 -16.32 4.23
C GLU A 31 10.18 -15.12 3.87
N GLY A 32 10.47 -14.26 4.86
CA GLY A 32 11.26 -13.05 4.65
C GLY A 32 10.46 -11.83 4.14
N SER A 33 9.15 -11.96 3.89
CA SER A 33 8.31 -10.82 3.48
C SER A 33 7.85 -9.92 4.64
N ALA A 34 8.02 -10.34 5.89
CA ALA A 34 7.54 -9.63 7.07
C ALA A 34 8.21 -8.25 7.24
N ALA A 35 7.45 -7.27 7.69
CA ALA A 35 7.97 -5.94 7.99
C ALA A 35 8.98 -5.96 9.17
N CYS A 36 9.99 -5.08 9.12
CA CYS A 36 10.97 -4.90 10.20
C CYS A 36 10.57 -3.75 11.16
N PRO A 37 11.30 -3.54 12.29
CA PRO A 37 11.01 -2.45 13.23
C PRO A 37 11.06 -1.03 12.65
N ALA A 38 11.74 -0.83 11.52
CA ALA A 38 11.79 0.45 10.80
C ALA A 38 10.60 0.67 9.85
N PHE A 39 9.57 -0.16 9.94
CA PHE A 39 8.37 -0.06 9.10
C PHE A 39 7.70 1.31 9.21
N ARG A 40 7.33 1.85 8.06
CA ARG A 40 6.47 3.03 7.95
C ARG A 40 5.40 2.69 6.93
N GLN A 41 4.13 2.86 7.26
CA GLN A 41 3.03 2.51 6.36
C GLN A 41 3.13 3.31 5.04
N ALA A 42 3.19 2.63 3.90
CA ALA A 42 3.06 3.26 2.59
C ALA A 42 1.63 3.76 2.41
N GLU A 43 1.48 4.94 1.81
CA GLU A 43 0.17 5.48 1.44
C GLU A 43 -0.48 4.58 0.37
N LYS A 44 -1.61 3.96 0.71
CA LYS A 44 -2.41 3.11 -0.19
C LYS A 44 -3.89 3.44 -0.01
N CYS A 45 -4.74 3.18 -1.00
CA CYS A 45 -6.19 3.41 -0.82
C CYS A 45 -6.74 2.68 0.41
N GLY A 46 -6.29 1.45 0.68
CA GLY A 46 -6.74 0.63 1.81
C GLY A 46 -6.44 1.20 3.20
N ASN A 47 -5.58 2.23 3.31
CA ASN A 47 -5.32 2.96 4.55
C ASN A 47 -5.67 4.46 4.44
N CYS A 48 -6.52 4.82 3.48
CA CYS A 48 -7.07 6.16 3.34
C CYS A 48 -8.43 6.26 4.06
N LYS A 49 -8.69 7.36 4.78
CA LYS A 49 -10.00 7.66 5.42
C LYS A 49 -11.18 7.65 4.45
N HIS A 50 -10.91 7.93 3.17
CA HIS A 50 -11.93 8.02 2.13
C HIS A 50 -12.21 6.70 1.40
N PHE A 51 -11.50 5.62 1.73
CA PHE A 51 -11.73 4.31 1.13
C PHE A 51 -12.64 3.46 2.02
N LEU A 52 -13.82 3.12 1.51
CA LEU A 52 -14.90 2.52 2.28
C LEU A 52 -15.40 1.23 1.61
N LYS A 53 -15.97 0.34 2.43
CA LYS A 53 -16.70 -0.87 2.02
C LYS A 53 -15.96 -1.74 0.99
N PRO A 54 -14.69 -2.14 1.23
CA PRO A 54 -14.02 -3.09 0.36
C PRO A 54 -14.74 -4.44 0.35
N ASP A 55 -14.86 -5.05 -0.82
CA ASP A 55 -15.28 -6.43 -0.99
C ASP A 55 -14.14 -7.42 -0.64
N LYS A 56 -14.38 -8.71 -0.87
CA LYS A 56 -13.41 -9.78 -0.58
C LYS A 56 -12.12 -9.72 -1.42
N TYR A 57 -12.12 -8.96 -2.51
CA TYR A 57 -10.94 -8.73 -3.38
C TYR A 57 -10.27 -7.38 -3.09
N GLY A 58 -10.79 -6.62 -2.12
CA GLY A 58 -10.29 -5.29 -1.78
C GLY A 58 -10.77 -4.20 -2.73
N ILE A 59 -11.82 -4.43 -3.54
CA ILE A 59 -12.46 -3.40 -4.36
C ILE A 59 -13.51 -2.68 -3.52
N GLY A 60 -13.40 -1.37 -3.37
CA GLY A 60 -14.30 -0.55 -2.55
C GLY A 60 -14.62 0.79 -3.20
N THR A 61 -15.19 1.70 -2.42
CA THR A 61 -15.58 3.04 -2.89
C THR A 61 -14.62 4.09 -2.33
N CYS A 62 -14.11 4.96 -3.19
CA CYS A 62 -13.42 6.20 -2.84
C CYS A 62 -14.41 7.36 -2.79
N THR A 63 -14.41 8.09 -1.67
CA THR A 63 -15.23 9.30 -1.44
C THR A 63 -14.38 10.58 -1.29
N GLY A 64 -13.10 10.52 -1.66
CA GLY A 64 -12.11 11.58 -1.40
C GLY A 64 -12.01 12.66 -2.47
N LEU A 65 -12.86 12.61 -3.49
CA LEU A 65 -12.93 13.55 -4.62
C LEU A 65 -14.39 13.98 -4.84
N GLU A 66 -14.61 14.94 -5.74
CA GLU A 66 -15.94 15.53 -6.01
C GLU A 66 -17.05 14.49 -6.27
N LYS A 67 -16.71 13.41 -6.99
CA LYS A 67 -17.64 12.33 -7.32
C LYS A 67 -17.08 11.00 -6.80
N GLU A 68 -17.94 10.23 -6.12
CA GLU A 68 -17.61 8.88 -5.71
C GLU A 68 -17.19 8.01 -6.90
N ASN A 69 -16.20 7.15 -6.67
CA ASN A 69 -15.74 6.20 -7.67
C ASN A 69 -15.26 4.91 -7.00
N TRP A 70 -15.09 3.84 -7.76
CA TRP A 70 -14.47 2.63 -7.25
C TRP A 70 -12.95 2.84 -7.09
N ALA A 71 -12.36 2.11 -6.15
CA ALA A 71 -10.92 2.04 -5.94
C ALA A 71 -10.55 0.63 -5.43
N TYR A 72 -9.25 0.34 -5.34
CA TYR A 72 -8.76 -0.95 -4.85
C TYR A 72 -7.74 -0.74 -3.74
N ALA A 73 -7.82 -1.55 -2.68
CA ALA A 73 -7.13 -1.34 -1.41
C ALA A 73 -5.59 -1.24 -1.54
N THR A 74 -5.00 -1.92 -2.52
CA THR A 74 -3.55 -1.94 -2.75
C THR A 74 -3.04 -0.86 -3.71
N CYS A 75 -3.92 0.00 -4.26
CA CYS A 75 -3.53 1.12 -5.10
C CYS A 75 -2.62 2.09 -4.34
N GLY A 76 -1.47 2.43 -4.91
CA GLY A 76 -0.55 3.40 -4.33
C GLY A 76 -1.16 4.80 -4.28
N ALA A 77 -1.21 5.39 -3.10
CA ALA A 77 -1.87 6.68 -2.86
C ALA A 77 -0.91 7.83 -2.55
N PHE A 78 0.42 7.62 -2.66
CA PHE A 78 1.44 8.63 -2.37
C PHE A 78 1.31 9.91 -3.21
N ALA A 79 0.71 9.82 -4.40
CA ALA A 79 0.47 10.94 -5.31
C ALA A 79 -1.02 11.32 -5.42
N CYS A 80 -1.90 10.70 -4.63
CA CYS A 80 -3.33 11.03 -4.66
C CYS A 80 -3.58 12.32 -3.86
N PRO A 81 -4.14 13.39 -4.48
CA PRO A 81 -4.40 14.65 -3.78
C PRO A 81 -5.49 14.53 -2.71
N GLY A 82 -6.38 13.54 -2.82
CA GLY A 82 -7.42 13.24 -1.83
C GLY A 82 -7.00 12.22 -0.78
N TYR A 83 -5.73 11.79 -0.73
CA TYR A 83 -5.29 10.85 0.29
C TYR A 83 -5.25 11.52 1.66
N GLN A 84 -5.89 10.88 2.65
CA GLN A 84 -5.77 11.23 4.06
C GLN A 84 -5.57 9.94 4.85
N ALA A 85 -4.45 9.84 5.57
CA ALA A 85 -4.13 8.66 6.37
C ALA A 85 -5.26 8.34 7.35
N GLY A 86 -5.71 7.08 7.31
CA GLY A 86 -6.75 6.43 8.12
C GLY A 86 -6.50 6.45 9.61
#